data_AF-A0A9D4F1Y6-F1
#
_entry.id   AF-A0A9D4F1Y6-F1
#
_cell.length_a   1.000
_cell.length_b   1.000
_cell.length_c   1.000
_cell.angle_alpha   90.00
_cell.angle_beta   90.00
_cell.angle_gamma   90.00
#
_symmetry.space_group_name_H-M   'P 1'
#
loop_
_entity.id
_entity.type
_entity.pdbx_description
1 polymer ?
#
loop_
_entity_poly.entity_id
_entity_poly.type
_entity_poly.pdbx_seq_one_letter_code
_entity_poly.pdbx_strand_id
1 'polypeptide(L)'
;MDSRNEMTSISDLCNEVKVTAQKLLNHYVKVQGLAISQMLRKSVETRDWLNTIEPRNVRAVMKRVVEDITAIDSQVGQLYEEGVRKERSSDSSRRAHSYSASQQRRGQWAFTPSIDNSLISNIQKLFSEKIEIFSAVEFSKVSVLTGIVKISLKTFMECVRLRIFGRYGLQQIQVDTNYLQIHLWGFVSDENLVQCLLDEIVCSLRLFPLHFGKMPHLNFGNFAS
;
A
#
# COMPACT_ATOMS: atom_id res chain seq x y z
N MET A 1 34.24 49.44 14.89
CA MET A 1 33.76 48.06 15.11
C MET A 1 33.22 47.59 13.78
N ASP A 2 34.06 46.92 12.99
CA ASP A 2 33.67 46.44 11.67
C ASP A 2 32.81 45.18 11.83
N SER A 3 31.50 45.37 11.71
CA SER A 3 30.55 44.29 11.44
C SER A 3 30.83 43.75 10.04
N ARG A 4 31.78 42.81 9.94
CA ARG A 4 31.96 42.01 8.73
C ARG A 4 30.64 41.28 8.47
N ASN A 5 29.91 41.71 7.45
CA ASN A 5 28.88 40.90 6.83
C ASN A 5 29.54 39.58 6.42
N GLU A 6 29.36 38.53 7.21
CA GLU A 6 29.60 37.16 6.75
C GLU A 6 28.58 36.90 5.63
N MET A 7 29.04 37.13 4.40
CA MET A 7 28.26 36.84 3.21
C MET A 7 27.99 35.34 3.20
N THR A 8 26.72 34.95 3.24
CA THR A 8 26.31 33.55 3.25
C THR A 8 26.96 32.84 2.06
N SER A 9 27.68 31.74 2.30
CA SER A 9 28.34 31.02 1.22
C SER A 9 27.31 30.51 0.22
N ILE A 10 27.65 30.50 -1.08
CA ILE A 10 26.80 29.92 -2.12
C ILE A 10 26.46 28.46 -1.78
N SER A 11 27.38 27.74 -1.14
CA SER A 11 27.15 26.37 -0.67
C SER A 11 26.07 26.30 0.41
N ASP A 12 26.06 27.24 1.35
CA ASP A 12 25.09 27.29 2.44
C ASP A 12 23.70 27.64 1.90
N LEU A 13 23.63 28.59 0.96
CA LEU A 13 22.38 28.94 0.27
C LEU A 13 21.84 27.74 -0.53
N CYS A 14 22.69 27.06 -1.29
CA CYS A 14 22.29 25.85 -2.03
C CYS A 14 21.76 24.75 -1.09
N ASN A 15 22.39 24.57 0.07
CA ASN A 15 21.94 23.61 1.06
C ASN A 15 20.60 24.00 1.68
N GLU A 16 20.41 25.28 2.02
CA GLU A 16 19.16 25.79 2.57
C GLU A 16 17.99 25.63 1.58
N VAL A 17 18.23 25.94 0.30
CA VAL A 17 17.25 25.74 -0.77
C VAL A 17 16.88 24.27 -0.90
N LYS A 18 17.86 23.35 -0.94
CA LYS A 18 17.60 21.90 -1.03
C LYS A 18 16.80 21.39 0.16
N VAL A 19 17.17 21.78 1.38
CA VAL A 19 16.47 21.38 2.61
C VAL A 19 15.03 21.90 2.61
N THR A 20 14.83 23.16 2.19
CA THR A 20 13.50 23.76 2.12
C THR A 20 12.64 23.09 1.06
N ALA A 21 13.19 22.82 -0.13
CA ALA A 21 12.51 22.08 -1.18
C ALA A 21 12.08 20.69 -0.72
N GLN A 22 12.95 19.96 0.01
CA GLN A 22 12.60 18.65 0.55
C GLN A 22 11.47 18.72 1.58
N LYS A 23 11.48 19.74 2.45
CA LYS A 23 10.39 19.97 3.42
C LYS A 23 9.06 20.24 2.72
N LEU A 24 9.08 21.07 1.66
CA LEU A 24 7.88 21.38 0.87
C LEU A 24 7.34 20.14 0.16
N LEU A 25 8.22 19.33 -0.45
CA LEU A 25 7.85 18.08 -1.10
C LEU A 25 7.20 17.08 -0.13
N ASN A 26 7.84 16.87 1.02
CA ASN A 26 7.30 16.01 2.08
C ASN A 26 5.95 16.52 2.58
N HIS A 27 5.80 17.84 2.73
CA HIS A 27 4.54 18.46 3.14
C HIS A 27 3.44 18.26 2.10
N TYR A 28 3.74 18.45 0.82
CA TYR A 28 2.80 18.21 -0.28
C TYR A 28 2.29 16.77 -0.28
N VAL A 29 3.18 15.77 -0.24
CA VAL A 29 2.81 14.35 -0.17
C VAL A 29 1.92 14.08 1.04
N LYS A 30 2.27 14.64 2.20
CA LYS A 30 1.46 14.49 3.42
C LYS A 30 0.06 15.08 3.26
N VAL A 31 -0.07 16.30 2.73
CA VAL A 31 -1.37 16.97 2.55
C VAL A 31 -2.25 16.21 1.56
N GLN A 32 -1.70 15.81 0.41
CA GLN A 32 -2.44 15.05 -0.60
C GLN A 32 -2.86 13.66 -0.07
N GLY A 33 -1.94 12.94 0.56
CA GLY A 33 -2.23 11.67 1.21
C GLY A 33 -3.32 11.80 2.28
N LEU A 34 -3.25 12.85 3.12
CA LEU A 34 -4.27 13.10 4.14
C LEU A 34 -5.65 13.42 3.55
N ALA A 35 -5.74 14.16 2.45
CA ALA A 35 -7.00 14.44 1.78
C ALA A 35 -7.73 13.15 1.36
N ILE A 36 -6.99 12.23 0.72
CA ILE A 36 -7.50 10.92 0.29
C ILE A 36 -7.84 10.05 1.51
N SER A 37 -6.95 10.02 2.51
CA SER A 37 -7.15 9.32 3.78
C SER A 37 -8.43 9.73 4.49
N GLN A 38 -8.81 11.01 4.45
CA GLN A 38 -10.06 11.49 5.07
C GLN A 38 -11.30 10.92 4.36
N MET A 39 -11.29 10.81 3.03
CA MET A 39 -12.39 10.18 2.29
C MET A 39 -12.52 8.70 2.65
N LEU A 40 -11.39 7.98 2.66
CA LEU A 40 -11.33 6.57 3.02
C LEU A 40 -11.86 6.34 4.44
N ARG A 41 -11.37 7.11 5.41
CA ARG A 41 -11.81 7.07 6.80
C ARG A 41 -13.31 7.28 6.92
N LYS A 42 -13.84 8.39 6.40
CA LYS A 42 -15.27 8.69 6.46
C LYS A 42 -16.11 7.56 5.86
N SER A 43 -15.69 7.01 4.72
CA SER A 43 -16.40 5.92 4.05
C SER A 43 -16.49 4.62 4.85
N VAL A 44 -15.53 4.40 5.74
CA VAL A 44 -15.49 3.24 6.64
C VAL A 44 -16.25 3.55 7.92
N GLU A 45 -16.09 4.75 8.47
CA GLU A 45 -16.69 5.10 9.76
C GLU A 45 -18.22 5.22 9.71
N THR A 46 -18.79 5.67 8.59
CA THR A 46 -20.23 5.95 8.49
C THR A 46 -21.09 4.77 8.04
N ARG A 47 -20.50 3.61 7.74
CA ARG A 47 -21.21 2.45 7.19
C ARG A 47 -21.50 1.41 8.26
N ASP A 48 -22.70 0.83 8.22
CA ASP A 48 -23.02 -0.37 8.98
C ASP A 48 -22.41 -1.60 8.30
N TRP A 49 -21.30 -2.08 8.86
CA TRP A 49 -20.55 -3.22 8.34
C TRP A 49 -21.12 -4.59 8.77
N LEU A 50 -22.01 -4.63 9.76
CA LEU A 50 -22.67 -5.86 10.20
C LEU A 50 -23.87 -6.19 9.30
N ASN A 51 -24.66 -5.17 8.94
CA ASN A 51 -25.88 -5.32 8.14
C ASN A 51 -25.70 -4.82 6.70
N THR A 52 -24.52 -5.08 6.12
CA THR A 52 -24.23 -4.72 4.73
C THR A 52 -25.03 -5.58 3.75
N ILE A 53 -25.55 -4.98 2.69
CA ILE A 53 -26.18 -5.66 1.56
C ILE A 53 -25.11 -6.36 0.72
N GLU A 54 -25.45 -7.48 0.09
CA GLU A 54 -24.57 -8.21 -0.80
C GLU A 54 -23.90 -7.31 -1.85
N PRO A 55 -22.55 -7.30 -1.92
CA PRO A 55 -21.81 -6.40 -2.80
C PRO A 55 -21.94 -6.86 -4.26
N ARG A 56 -22.46 -5.98 -5.11
CA ARG A 56 -22.47 -6.20 -6.57
C ARG A 56 -21.41 -5.40 -7.31
N ASN A 57 -20.95 -4.32 -6.70
CA ASN A 57 -20.04 -3.35 -7.31
C ASN A 57 -19.09 -2.80 -6.25
N VAL A 58 -17.97 -2.28 -6.73
CA VAL A 58 -17.02 -1.48 -5.95
C VAL A 58 -17.69 -0.21 -5.42
N ARG A 59 -17.37 0.20 -4.19
CA ARG A 59 -17.89 1.46 -3.63
C ARG A 59 -17.41 2.68 -4.42
N ALA A 60 -18.29 3.66 -4.59
CA ALA A 60 -17.98 4.90 -5.32
C ALA A 60 -16.75 5.64 -4.75
N VAL A 61 -16.54 5.59 -3.43
CA VAL A 61 -15.34 6.20 -2.80
C VAL A 61 -14.03 5.62 -3.34
N MET A 62 -13.98 4.33 -3.69
CA MET A 62 -12.75 3.72 -4.19
C MET A 62 -12.43 4.18 -5.61
N LYS A 63 -13.48 4.33 -6.43
CA LYS A 63 -13.35 4.95 -7.75
C LYS A 63 -12.86 6.38 -7.62
N ARG A 64 -13.44 7.14 -6.68
CA ARG A 64 -13.04 8.52 -6.40
C ARG A 64 -11.58 8.64 -5.95
N VAL A 65 -11.10 7.72 -5.10
CA VAL A 65 -9.69 7.66 -4.68
C VAL A 65 -8.76 7.50 -5.89
N VAL A 66 -9.11 6.59 -6.82
CA VAL A 66 -8.32 6.39 -8.04
C VAL A 66 -8.35 7.63 -8.94
N GLU A 67 -9.52 8.27 -9.10
CA GLU A 67 -9.65 9.53 -9.84
C GLU A 67 -8.77 10.64 -9.26
N ASP A 68 -8.80 10.83 -7.94
CA ASP A 68 -8.02 11.87 -7.27
C ASP A 68 -6.50 11.61 -7.39
N ILE A 69 -6.06 10.35 -7.25
CA ILE A 69 -4.65 9.97 -7.46
C ILE A 69 -4.23 10.18 -8.92
N THR A 70 -5.12 9.88 -9.87
CA THR A 70 -4.86 10.10 -11.31
C THR A 70 -4.73 11.60 -11.62
N ALA A 71 -5.57 12.44 -11.01
CA ALA A 71 -5.48 13.89 -11.13
C ALA A 71 -4.14 14.41 -10.56
N ILE A 72 -3.70 13.86 -9.42
CA ILE A 72 -2.40 14.19 -8.84
C ILE A 72 -1.24 13.71 -9.74
N ASP A 73 -1.30 12.51 -10.33
CA ASP A 73 -0.29 12.02 -11.30
C ASP A 73 -0.13 13.00 -12.46
N SER A 74 -1.24 13.51 -13.00
CA SER A 74 -1.20 14.51 -14.08
C SER A 74 -0.56 15.82 -13.63
N GLN A 75 -0.91 16.34 -12.45
CA GLN A 75 -0.35 17.59 -11.92
C GLN A 75 1.15 17.47 -11.62
N VAL A 76 1.57 16.37 -10.98
CA VAL A 76 2.97 16.12 -10.64
C VAL A 76 3.78 15.81 -11.91
N GLY A 77 3.18 15.15 -12.90
CA GLY A 77 3.81 14.88 -14.20
C GLY A 77 4.09 16.12 -15.05
N GLN A 78 3.41 17.24 -14.79
CA GLN A 78 3.78 18.53 -15.41
C GLN A 78 5.08 19.11 -14.84
N LEU A 79 5.47 18.71 -13.63
CA LEU A 79 6.67 19.22 -12.94
C LEU A 79 7.90 18.32 -13.17
N TYR A 80 7.70 17.01 -13.23
CA TYR A 80 8.74 16.03 -13.46
C TYR A 80 8.57 15.47 -14.86
N GLU A 81 9.54 15.70 -15.76
CA GLU A 81 9.56 15.14 -17.12
C GLU A 81 9.07 13.68 -17.07
N GLU A 82 8.03 13.40 -17.85
CA GLU A 82 7.21 12.22 -17.69
C GLU A 82 8.05 10.96 -17.96
N GLY A 83 8.59 10.38 -16.88
CA GLY A 83 9.38 9.16 -16.93
C GLY A 83 8.61 8.07 -17.65
N VAL A 84 9.29 7.40 -18.58
CA VAL A 84 8.77 6.38 -19.51
C VAL A 84 7.76 5.46 -18.81
N ARG A 85 6.48 5.63 -19.13
CA ARG A 85 5.42 4.73 -18.66
C ARG A 85 5.67 3.34 -19.27
N LYS A 86 5.70 2.30 -18.44
CA LYS A 86 5.68 0.90 -18.89
C LYS A 86 4.27 0.61 -19.39
N GLU A 87 4.08 0.67 -20.71
CA GLU A 87 2.80 0.29 -21.31
C GLU A 87 2.44 -1.15 -20.94
N ARG A 88 1.14 -1.39 -20.74
CA ARG A 88 0.54 -2.70 -20.50
C ARG A 88 1.11 -3.70 -21.52
N SER A 89 1.93 -4.64 -21.06
CA SER A 89 2.21 -5.83 -21.85
C SER A 89 0.88 -6.55 -22.03
N SER A 90 0.36 -6.50 -23.25
CA SER A 90 -0.83 -7.25 -23.65
C SER A 90 -0.46 -8.74 -23.63
N ASP A 91 -0.81 -9.44 -22.56
CA ASP A 91 -0.69 -10.89 -22.50
C ASP A 91 -1.81 -11.51 -23.35
N SER A 92 -1.46 -11.86 -24.58
CA SER A 92 -2.26 -12.71 -25.45
C SER A 92 -1.34 -13.61 -26.24
N SER A 93 -0.84 -14.66 -25.60
CA SER A 93 -0.33 -15.85 -26.29
C SER A 93 -0.37 -17.08 -25.39
N ARG A 94 -1.60 -17.53 -25.07
CA ARG A 94 -1.82 -18.93 -24.72
C ARG A 94 -1.62 -19.80 -25.98
N ARG A 95 -0.75 -20.81 -25.84
CA ARG A 95 -0.51 -22.00 -26.68
C ARG A 95 0.64 -21.90 -27.68
N ALA A 96 1.78 -22.45 -27.26
CA ALA A 96 2.57 -23.34 -28.10
C ALA A 96 3.19 -24.43 -27.23
N HIS A 97 2.67 -25.65 -27.34
CA HIS A 97 3.37 -26.85 -26.94
C HIS A 97 4.61 -27.01 -27.82
N SER A 98 5.77 -27.22 -27.21
CA SER A 98 6.87 -27.93 -27.86
C SER A 98 7.61 -28.78 -26.84
N TYR A 99 7.38 -30.08 -26.97
CA TYR A 99 8.26 -31.15 -26.57
C TYR A 99 9.71 -30.85 -27.03
N SER A 100 10.71 -31.17 -26.22
CA SER A 100 11.93 -31.89 -26.64
C SER A 100 13.00 -31.96 -25.54
N ALA A 101 13.53 -33.18 -25.42
CA ALA A 101 14.92 -33.53 -25.16
C ALA A 101 15.50 -33.31 -23.74
N SER A 102 15.49 -34.42 -23.02
CA SER A 102 16.64 -34.99 -22.30
C SER A 102 18.00 -34.30 -22.51
N GLN A 103 18.60 -33.84 -21.42
CA GLN A 103 20.05 -33.91 -21.28
C GLN A 103 20.48 -34.19 -19.84
N GLN A 104 20.99 -35.40 -19.68
CA GLN A 104 21.64 -35.96 -18.52
C GLN A 104 23.01 -35.29 -18.33
N ARG A 105 23.25 -34.64 -17.19
CA ARG A 105 24.60 -34.40 -16.67
C ARG A 105 24.68 -34.58 -15.16
N ARG A 106 25.55 -35.50 -14.78
CA ARG A 106 26.04 -35.83 -13.43
C ARG A 106 26.74 -34.63 -12.79
N GLY A 107 26.68 -34.53 -11.46
CA GLY A 107 27.60 -33.69 -10.69
C GLY A 107 27.35 -33.74 -9.19
N GLN A 108 28.29 -34.37 -8.48
CA GLN A 108 28.73 -34.12 -7.10
C GLN A 108 27.70 -33.90 -5.97
N TRP A 109 27.74 -34.86 -5.04
CA TRP A 109 27.29 -34.73 -3.66
C TRP A 109 28.20 -33.75 -2.92
N ALA A 110 27.69 -32.57 -2.58
CA ALA A 110 28.27 -31.68 -1.58
C ALA A 110 27.23 -31.47 -0.48
N PHE A 111 27.43 -32.15 0.65
CA PHE A 111 26.68 -31.91 1.87
C PHE A 111 27.16 -30.57 2.46
N THR A 112 26.47 -29.50 2.12
CA THR A 112 26.53 -28.25 2.88
C THR A 112 25.34 -28.23 3.82
N PRO A 113 25.50 -27.92 5.11
CA PRO A 113 24.35 -27.77 5.99
C PRO A 113 23.60 -26.52 5.54
N SER A 114 22.45 -26.73 4.90
CA SER A 114 21.49 -25.69 4.59
C SER A 114 20.91 -25.20 5.92
N ILE A 115 21.63 -24.29 6.58
CA ILE A 115 21.01 -23.35 7.51
C ILE A 115 20.01 -22.59 6.65
N ASP A 116 18.75 -22.95 6.85
CA ASP A 116 17.57 -22.54 6.10
C ASP A 116 17.72 -21.20 5.39
N ASN A 117 18.10 -21.23 4.10
CA ASN A 117 17.93 -20.11 3.19
C ASN A 117 16.45 -19.67 3.16
N SER A 118 15.53 -20.56 3.48
CA SER A 118 14.11 -20.27 3.71
C SER A 118 13.89 -19.40 4.95
N LEU A 119 14.55 -19.68 6.09
CA LEU A 119 14.49 -18.84 7.29
C LEU A 119 15.24 -17.53 7.07
N ILE A 120 16.41 -17.53 6.42
CA ILE A 120 17.15 -16.30 6.12
C ILE A 120 16.39 -15.44 5.11
N SER A 121 15.77 -16.02 4.08
CA SER A 121 14.90 -15.28 3.17
C SER A 121 13.62 -14.82 3.84
N ASN A 122 12.99 -15.61 4.71
CA ASN A 122 11.82 -15.20 5.50
C ASN A 122 12.18 -14.11 6.53
N ILE A 123 13.38 -14.15 7.11
CA ILE A 123 13.92 -13.15 8.02
C ILE A 123 14.28 -11.88 7.25
N GLN A 124 14.91 -11.99 6.08
CA GLN A 124 15.14 -10.86 5.16
C GLN A 124 13.83 -10.30 4.62
N LYS A 125 12.79 -11.13 4.45
CA LYS A 125 11.44 -10.70 4.11
C LYS A 125 10.80 -9.97 5.30
N LEU A 126 10.94 -10.47 6.53
CA LEU A 126 10.54 -9.80 7.78
C LEU A 126 11.29 -8.46 8.01
N PHE A 127 12.55 -8.36 7.58
CA PHE A 127 13.33 -7.11 7.62
C PHE A 127 13.07 -6.19 6.42
N SER A 128 12.63 -6.72 5.27
CA SER A 128 12.07 -5.93 4.16
C SER A 128 10.62 -5.50 4.43
N GLU A 129 9.92 -6.22 5.30
CA GLU A 129 8.55 -5.99 5.79
C GLU A 129 8.50 -4.97 6.93
N LYS A 130 9.66 -4.53 7.44
CA LYS A 130 9.78 -3.11 7.80
C LYS A 130 9.71 -2.31 6.50
N ILE A 131 8.50 -2.22 5.93
CA ILE A 131 8.17 -1.26 4.90
C ILE A 131 8.72 0.06 5.43
N GLU A 132 9.71 0.63 4.73
CA GLU A 132 10.10 2.01 4.96
C GLU A 132 8.89 2.87 4.60
N ILE A 133 7.98 3.01 5.56
CA ILE A 133 6.80 3.90 5.48
C ILE A 133 7.29 5.35 5.33
N PHE A 134 8.53 5.61 5.73
CA PHE A 134 9.21 6.90 5.74
C PHE A 134 10.46 6.93 4.88
N SER A 135 10.53 6.15 3.79
CA SER A 135 11.55 6.40 2.77
C SER A 135 11.41 7.86 2.33
N ALA A 136 12.49 8.63 2.36
CA ALA A 136 12.45 10.04 1.98
C ALA A 136 11.81 10.17 0.58
N VAL A 137 10.84 11.07 0.44
CA VAL A 137 10.20 11.32 -0.85
C VAL A 137 11.27 11.92 -1.76
N GLU A 138 11.58 11.23 -2.84
CA GLU A 138 12.51 11.73 -3.84
C GLU A 138 11.80 12.72 -4.77
N PHE A 139 12.58 13.59 -5.41
CA PHE A 139 12.11 14.53 -6.43
C PHE A 139 11.80 13.79 -7.74
N SER A 140 10.82 12.88 -7.69
CA SER A 140 10.32 12.13 -8.83
C SER A 140 8.83 11.90 -8.70
N LYS A 141 8.15 11.89 -9.85
CA LYS A 141 6.71 11.61 -9.92
C LYS A 141 6.32 10.32 -9.19
N VAL A 142 7.08 9.25 -9.44
CA VAL A 142 6.78 7.93 -8.87
C VAL A 142 6.97 7.91 -7.35
N SER A 143 7.99 8.59 -6.81
CA SER A 143 8.19 8.66 -5.36
C SER A 143 7.08 9.44 -4.66
N VAL A 144 6.65 10.56 -5.24
CA VAL A 144 5.52 11.38 -4.75
C VAL A 144 4.24 10.56 -4.69
N LEU A 145 3.88 9.90 -5.80
CA LEU A 145 2.67 9.08 -5.87
C LEU A 145 2.74 7.88 -4.93
N THR A 146 3.89 7.22 -4.85
CA THR A 146 4.13 6.12 -3.90
C THR A 146 3.89 6.57 -2.46
N GLY A 147 4.37 7.74 -2.07
CA GLY A 147 4.13 8.31 -0.74
C GLY A 147 2.65 8.54 -0.44
N ILE A 148 1.91 9.10 -1.40
CA ILE A 148 0.47 9.36 -1.28
C ILE A 148 -0.31 8.04 -1.17
N VAL A 149 0.00 7.05 -1.99
CA VAL A 149 -0.60 5.71 -1.95
C VAL A 149 -0.32 5.03 -0.62
N LYS A 150 0.93 5.05 -0.13
CA LYS A 150 1.31 4.49 1.18
C LYS A 150 0.47 5.08 2.32
N ILE A 151 0.37 6.41 2.40
CA ILE A 151 -0.42 7.10 3.44
C ILE A 151 -1.90 6.69 3.37
N SER A 152 -2.46 6.66 2.17
CA SER A 152 -3.86 6.33 1.92
C SER A 152 -4.18 4.88 2.33
N LEU A 153 -3.38 3.91 1.87
CA LEU A 153 -3.60 2.49 2.15
C LEU A 153 -3.34 2.14 3.62
N LYS A 154 -2.30 2.70 4.26
CA LYS A 154 -2.09 2.50 5.71
C LYS A 154 -3.24 3.11 6.53
N THR A 155 -3.80 4.24 6.10
CA THR A 155 -5.00 4.79 6.76
C THR A 155 -6.21 3.88 6.58
N PHE A 156 -6.44 3.38 5.36
CA PHE A 156 -7.56 2.48 5.08
C PHE A 156 -7.47 1.20 5.91
N MET A 157 -6.27 0.61 5.98
CA MET A 157 -5.97 -0.54 6.83
C MET A 157 -6.32 -0.28 8.30
N GLU A 158 -5.89 0.84 8.86
CA GLU A 158 -6.20 1.18 10.25
C GLU A 158 -7.71 1.36 10.48
N CYS A 159 -8.39 2.05 9.56
CA CYS A 159 -9.84 2.24 9.65
C CYS A 159 -10.60 0.90 9.60
N VAL A 160 -10.14 -0.02 8.75
CA VAL A 160 -10.70 -1.38 8.66
C VAL A 160 -10.40 -2.18 9.92
N ARG A 161 -9.18 -2.13 10.45
CA ARG A 161 -8.77 -2.84 11.68
C ARG A 161 -9.64 -2.47 12.89
N LEU A 162 -10.16 -1.24 12.93
CA LEU A 162 -11.02 -0.71 13.99
C LEU A 162 -12.51 -1.00 13.79
N ARG A 163 -12.88 -1.90 12.88
CA ARG A 163 -14.28 -2.24 12.57
C ARG A 163 -14.53 -3.74 12.66
N ILE A 164 -15.78 -4.07 12.95
CA ILE A 164 -16.32 -5.43 12.92
C ILE A 164 -17.14 -5.58 11.66
N PHE A 165 -16.97 -6.68 10.94
CA PHE A 165 -17.62 -6.91 9.65
C PHE A 165 -18.47 -8.18 9.69
N GLY A 166 -19.70 -8.08 9.16
CA GLY A 166 -20.50 -9.23 8.78
C GLY A 166 -20.02 -9.81 7.44
N ARG A 167 -20.66 -10.92 7.00
CA ARG A 167 -20.29 -11.62 5.76
C ARG A 167 -20.17 -10.69 4.55
N TYR A 168 -21.21 -9.90 4.29
CA TYR A 168 -21.25 -9.01 3.12
C TYR A 168 -20.36 -7.78 3.29
N GLY A 169 -20.10 -7.35 4.54
CA GLY A 169 -19.11 -6.30 4.82
C GLY A 169 -17.70 -6.74 4.44
N LEU A 170 -17.31 -7.97 4.81
CA LEU A 170 -16.04 -8.58 4.44
C LEU A 170 -15.88 -8.68 2.92
N GLN A 171 -16.90 -9.21 2.24
CA GLN A 171 -16.90 -9.34 0.78
C GLN A 171 -16.78 -7.97 0.10
N GLN A 172 -17.44 -6.93 0.63
CA GLN A 172 -17.34 -5.59 0.07
C GLN A 172 -15.90 -5.04 0.17
N ILE A 173 -15.23 -5.21 1.31
CA ILE A 173 -13.83 -4.79 1.44
C ILE A 173 -12.94 -5.56 0.48
N GLN A 174 -13.16 -6.87 0.28
CA GLN A 174 -12.40 -7.66 -0.70
C GLN A 174 -12.57 -7.13 -2.13
N VAL A 175 -13.81 -6.82 -2.53
CA VAL A 175 -14.12 -6.22 -3.85
C VAL A 175 -13.42 -4.87 -4.01
N ASP A 176 -13.46 -4.03 -2.99
CA ASP A 176 -12.82 -2.71 -3.00
C ASP A 176 -11.30 -2.82 -3.08
N THR A 177 -10.70 -3.70 -2.27
CA THR A 177 -9.25 -3.95 -2.26
C THR A 177 -8.78 -4.47 -3.61
N ASN A 178 -9.50 -5.41 -4.22
CA ASN A 178 -9.14 -5.91 -5.55
C ASN A 178 -9.21 -4.82 -6.62
N TYR A 179 -10.23 -3.95 -6.56
CA TYR A 179 -10.30 -2.80 -7.45
C TYR A 179 -9.11 -1.86 -7.27
N LEU A 180 -8.76 -1.51 -6.03
CA LEU A 180 -7.58 -0.68 -5.75
C LEU A 180 -6.30 -1.34 -6.25
N GLN A 181 -6.15 -2.66 -6.11
CA GLN A 181 -4.99 -3.39 -6.62
C GLN A 181 -4.83 -3.21 -8.13
N ILE A 182 -5.92 -3.36 -8.90
CA ILE A 182 -5.92 -3.24 -10.37
C ILE A 182 -5.54 -1.82 -10.84
N HIS A 183 -5.84 -0.80 -10.03
CA HIS A 183 -5.68 0.59 -10.43
C HIS A 183 -4.47 1.30 -9.84
N LEU A 184 -3.99 0.91 -8.65
CA LEU A 184 -2.94 1.64 -7.95
C LEU A 184 -1.52 1.20 -8.31
N TRP A 185 -1.33 -0.02 -8.84
CA TRP A 185 0.00 -0.54 -9.18
C TRP A 185 0.76 0.35 -10.18
N GLY A 186 0.06 0.99 -11.12
CA GLY A 186 0.67 1.85 -12.12
C GLY A 186 1.25 3.17 -11.59
N PHE A 187 0.96 3.53 -10.33
CA PHE A 187 1.46 4.76 -9.70
C PHE A 187 2.72 4.53 -8.84
N VAL A 188 3.14 3.28 -8.68
CA VAL A 188 4.20 2.86 -7.75
C VAL A 188 5.28 2.10 -8.52
N SER A 189 6.56 2.26 -8.16
CA SER A 189 7.66 1.52 -8.80
C SER A 189 7.64 0.02 -8.48
N ASP A 190 7.34 -0.33 -7.23
CA ASP A 190 7.24 -1.71 -6.77
C ASP A 190 5.77 -2.12 -6.65
N GLU A 191 5.30 -2.92 -7.61
CA GLU A 191 3.94 -3.44 -7.63
C GLU A 191 3.63 -4.30 -6.40
N ASN A 192 4.64 -4.96 -5.83
CA ASN A 192 4.48 -5.79 -4.63
C ASN A 192 4.13 -4.93 -3.41
N LEU A 193 4.55 -3.67 -3.35
CA LEU A 193 4.18 -2.77 -2.26
C LEU A 193 2.66 -2.63 -2.15
N VAL A 194 1.99 -2.36 -3.27
CA VAL A 194 0.54 -2.19 -3.33
C VAL A 194 -0.14 -3.50 -2.95
N GLN A 195 0.34 -4.62 -3.49
CA GLN A 195 -0.18 -5.93 -3.18
C GLN A 195 -0.04 -6.27 -1.68
N CYS A 196 1.15 -6.11 -1.10
CA CYS A 196 1.40 -6.38 0.32
C CYS A 196 0.49 -5.54 1.23
N LEU A 197 0.35 -4.23 0.98
CA LEU A 197 -0.50 -3.36 1.79
C LEU A 197 -1.99 -3.75 1.71
N LEU A 198 -2.44 -4.14 0.53
CA LEU A 198 -3.82 -4.57 0.29
C LEU A 198 -4.08 -5.96 0.89
N ASP A 199 -3.11 -6.86 0.84
CA ASP A 199 -3.16 -8.15 1.52
C ASP A 199 -3.18 -7.99 3.04
N GLU A 200 -2.40 -7.07 3.61
CA GLU A 200 -2.45 -6.71 5.04
C GLU A 200 -3.86 -6.22 5.45
N ILE A 201 -4.52 -5.42 4.61
CA ILE A 201 -5.92 -4.99 4.84
C ILE A 201 -6.85 -6.20 4.93
N VAL A 202 -6.78 -7.12 3.96
CA VAL A 202 -7.64 -8.32 3.93
C VAL A 202 -7.31 -9.29 5.07
N CYS A 203 -6.03 -9.42 5.43
CA CYS A 203 -5.60 -10.22 6.57
C CYS A 203 -6.08 -9.65 7.90
N SER A 204 -6.11 -8.32 8.05
CA SER A 204 -6.66 -7.64 9.24
C SER A 204 -8.13 -7.99 9.48
N LEU A 205 -8.89 -8.28 8.42
CA LEU A 205 -10.27 -8.77 8.52
C LEU A 205 -10.37 -10.21 9.04
N ARG A 206 -9.40 -11.08 8.68
CA ARG A 206 -9.43 -12.52 8.97
C ARG A 206 -9.06 -12.87 10.40
N LEU A 207 -8.36 -11.98 11.11
CA LEU A 207 -7.96 -12.19 12.51
C LEU A 207 -9.10 -11.90 13.51
N PHE A 208 -10.11 -11.12 13.12
CA PHE A 208 -11.22 -10.75 13.99
C PHE A 208 -12.21 -11.89 14.30
N PRO A 209 -12.57 -12.77 13.34
CA PRO A 209 -13.46 -13.91 13.60
C PRO A 209 -12.94 -14.91 14.63
N LEU A 210 -11.61 -15.05 14.78
CA LEU A 210 -11.01 -16.07 15.65
C LEU A 210 -11.11 -15.73 17.15
N HIS A 211 -11.29 -14.45 17.51
CA HIS A 211 -11.44 -14.05 18.92
C HIS A 211 -12.86 -14.20 19.48
N PHE A 212 -13.88 -14.38 18.62
CA PHE A 212 -15.28 -14.57 19.07
C PHE A 212 -15.72 -16.04 19.17
N GLY A 213 -14.85 -17.00 18.84
CA GLY A 213 -15.14 -18.44 18.91
C GLY A 213 -15.03 -19.08 20.31
N LYS A 214 -14.72 -18.30 21.36
CA LYS A 214 -14.69 -18.78 22.75
C LYS A 214 -15.34 -17.75 23.69
N MET A 215 -16.66 -17.64 23.64
CA MET A 215 -17.43 -17.14 24.78
C MET A 215 -18.37 -18.26 25.21
N PRO A 216 -18.15 -18.91 26.38
CA PRO A 216 -19.09 -19.87 26.91
C PRO A 216 -20.41 -19.16 27.22
N HIS A 217 -21.51 -19.84 26.92
CA HIS A 217 -22.88 -19.43 27.19
C HIS A 217 -23.04 -18.75 28.57
N LEU A 218 -23.18 -17.42 28.59
CA LEU A 218 -23.72 -16.73 29.75
C LEU A 218 -25.24 -16.69 29.60
N ASN A 219 -25.85 -17.58 30.37
CA ASN A 219 -27.27 -17.66 30.66
C ASN A 219 -27.73 -16.32 31.25
N PHE A 220 -28.46 -15.52 30.48
CA PHE A 220 -29.27 -14.43 31.05
C PHE A 220 -30.65 -15.00 31.39
N GLY A 221 -30.70 -15.71 32.51
CA GLY A 221 -31.92 -16.09 33.20
C GLY A 221 -31.92 -15.47 34.59
N ASN A 222 -33.02 -14.77 34.91
CA ASN A 222 -33.43 -14.26 36.22
C ASN A 222 -32.83 -12.93 36.70
N PHE A 223 -33.52 -11.84 36.35
CA PHE A 223 -33.94 -10.84 37.32
C PHE A 223 -35.31 -10.28 36.91
N ALA A 224 -36.37 -10.90 37.44
CA ALA A 224 -37.69 -10.28 37.61
C ALA A 224 -38.45 -11.06 38.67
N SER A 225 -38.88 -10.32 39.71
CA SER A 225 -39.62 -10.68 40.93
C SER A 225 -38.84 -11.33 42.06
#